data_AF-A0A0C1MRP0-F1
#
_entry.id   AF-A0A0C1MRP0-F1
#
_cell.length_a   1.000
_cell.length_b   1.000
_cell.length_c   1.000
_cell.angle_alpha   90.00
_cell.angle_beta   90.00
_cell.angle_gamma   90.00
#
_symmetry.space_group_name_H-M   'P 1'
#
loop_
_entity.id
_entity.type
_entity.pdbx_description
1 polymer ?
#
loop_
_entity_poly.entity_id
_entity_poly.type
_entity_poly.pdbx_seq_one_letter_code
_entity_poly.pdbx_strand_id
1 'polypeptide(L)'
;MPLRELANYIETENSATLEGFIKQTYLPGVRGIRESEIAQFLGNNVGNILYLLDGYDEIVPLLRKPGVGAKLGSIVRGIIEDSMAHTIVTSRPARIEHKFDQEYENVGFIDQDIERYVSTFKSERAKEILNFLKNNKSLWGIAHIPINLELICSAWGISGGIDKVSTMSQLYGAITDRLMERYVVKNHAIELDDLTCRKFNKRTQPIVRCLERIAFRGMKNNQIIIPIKEIQGIIAEEEKRSGVGNLLREVLKSGMVKIIGENNDENREIYFLHLSFQEYYAAKYIARAINNIGTEEYKQVYAFISENKYIPYYEVMMWFSAGVLYQQGRARGNYEGLNGFWRIVEAEPRELVGIRHVSLVIRSLEECEASEKVEKHKELINYIKQWIKVRANIRHLRTFMIEILKTTPPYSKL
;
A
#
# COMPACT_ATOMS: atom_id res chain seq x y z
N MET A 1 -3.11 18.33 -8.41
CA MET A 1 -3.31 18.60 -6.97
C MET A 1 -3.39 17.29 -6.23
N PRO A 2 -2.33 16.88 -5.52
CA PRO A 2 -2.38 15.76 -4.60
C PRO A 2 -3.37 16.08 -3.47
N LEU A 3 -4.43 15.28 -3.34
CA LEU A 3 -5.48 15.52 -2.35
C LEU A 3 -4.96 15.40 -0.92
N ARG A 4 -3.91 14.61 -0.72
CA ARG A 4 -3.18 14.50 0.54
C ARG A 4 -2.55 15.82 0.98
N GLU A 5 -1.89 16.53 0.07
CA GLU A 5 -1.24 17.81 0.37
C GLU A 5 -2.29 18.87 0.74
N LEU A 6 -3.42 18.88 0.03
CA LEU A 6 -4.56 19.73 0.37
C LEU A 6 -5.09 19.42 1.78
N ALA A 7 -5.20 18.15 2.13
CA ALA A 7 -5.63 17.76 3.47
C ALA A 7 -4.65 18.23 4.55
N ASN A 8 -3.34 18.09 4.33
CA ASN A 8 -2.31 18.56 5.25
C ASN A 8 -2.37 20.08 5.43
N TYR A 9 -2.54 20.84 4.34
CA TYR A 9 -2.74 22.29 4.39
C TYR A 9 -3.95 22.69 5.24
N ILE A 10 -5.07 21.98 5.10
CA ILE A 10 -6.27 22.22 5.91
C ILE A 10 -6.04 21.90 7.39
N GLU A 11 -5.23 20.89 7.71
CA GLU A 11 -4.87 20.57 9.09
C GLU A 11 -4.02 21.65 9.76
N THR A 12 -3.20 22.39 8.98
CA THR A 12 -2.30 23.42 9.49
C THR A 12 -2.87 24.84 9.49
N GLU A 13 -3.87 25.13 8.64
CA GLU A 13 -4.37 26.49 8.42
C GLU A 13 -5.80 26.70 8.94
N ASN A 14 -5.97 27.66 9.85
CA ASN A 14 -7.26 27.96 10.49
C ASN A 14 -8.35 28.45 9.51
N SER A 15 -7.94 29.10 8.42
CA SER A 15 -8.83 29.65 7.38
C SER A 15 -8.52 29.06 6.00
N ALA A 16 -8.27 27.75 5.93
CA ALA A 16 -7.89 27.08 4.69
C ALA A 16 -8.91 27.30 3.55
N THR A 17 -8.42 27.69 2.37
CA THR A 17 -9.20 27.84 1.13
C THR A 17 -8.50 27.11 -0.01
N LEU A 18 -9.21 26.84 -1.11
CA LEU A 18 -8.58 26.27 -2.31
C LEU A 18 -7.54 27.25 -2.89
N GLU A 19 -7.88 28.53 -2.89
CA GLU A 19 -7.05 29.62 -3.38
C GLU A 19 -5.80 29.82 -2.54
N GLY A 20 -5.94 29.74 -1.22
CA GLY A 20 -4.82 29.76 -0.28
C GLY A 20 -3.88 28.58 -0.48
N PHE A 21 -4.44 27.38 -0.68
CA PHE A 21 -3.66 26.19 -1.04
C PHE A 21 -2.89 26.38 -2.36
N ILE A 22 -3.55 26.87 -3.41
CA ILE A 22 -2.92 27.14 -4.71
C ILE A 22 -1.79 28.15 -4.56
N LYS A 23 -2.03 29.24 -3.82
CA LYS A 23 -1.05 30.29 -3.58
C LYS A 23 0.18 29.76 -2.87
N GLN A 24 0.01 29.03 -1.77
CA GLN A 24 1.12 28.54 -0.96
C GLN A 24 1.91 27.45 -1.67
N THR A 25 1.22 26.52 -2.34
CA THR A 25 1.84 25.32 -2.90
C THR A 25 2.44 25.57 -4.27
N TYR A 26 1.75 26.34 -5.12
CA TYR A 26 2.14 26.50 -6.54
C TYR A 26 2.66 27.89 -6.87
N LEU A 27 2.45 28.90 -6.01
CA LEU A 27 2.92 30.27 -6.23
C LEU A 27 3.80 30.83 -5.08
N PRO A 28 4.68 30.05 -4.42
CA PRO A 28 5.39 30.49 -3.21
C PRO A 28 6.30 31.70 -3.41
N GLY A 29 6.74 31.97 -4.64
CA GLY A 29 7.61 33.10 -4.99
C GLY A 29 6.89 34.35 -5.50
N VAL A 30 5.57 34.29 -5.71
CA VAL A 30 4.85 35.40 -6.36
C VAL A 30 4.29 36.35 -5.32
N ARG A 31 4.92 37.52 -5.20
CA ARG A 31 4.52 38.57 -4.25
C ARG A 31 3.31 39.35 -4.76
N GLY A 32 2.43 39.76 -3.84
CA GLY A 32 1.33 40.68 -4.12
C GLY A 32 0.02 40.03 -4.59
N ILE A 33 0.01 38.74 -4.96
CA ILE A 33 -1.24 38.05 -5.33
C ILE A 33 -2.09 37.79 -4.08
N ARG A 34 -3.33 38.25 -4.09
CA ARG A 34 -4.34 37.95 -3.07
C ARG A 34 -5.16 36.71 -3.46
N GLU A 35 -5.66 35.99 -2.46
CA GLU A 35 -6.56 34.85 -2.71
C GLU A 35 -7.81 35.25 -3.50
N SER A 36 -8.31 36.48 -3.33
CA SER A 36 -9.44 36.99 -4.10
C SER A 36 -9.15 37.14 -5.59
N GLU A 37 -7.88 37.41 -5.97
CA GLU A 37 -7.48 37.49 -7.38
C GLU A 37 -7.40 36.09 -8.00
N ILE A 38 -6.98 35.09 -7.22
CA ILE A 38 -7.04 33.68 -7.63
C ILE A 38 -8.49 33.25 -7.79
N ALA A 39 -9.35 33.54 -6.80
CA ALA A 39 -10.78 33.23 -6.88
C ALA A 39 -11.44 33.86 -8.12
N GLN A 40 -11.13 35.13 -8.40
CA GLN A 40 -11.63 35.83 -9.60
C GLN A 40 -11.10 35.19 -10.88
N PHE A 41 -9.82 34.80 -10.92
CA PHE A 41 -9.25 34.10 -12.07
C PHE A 41 -9.94 32.75 -12.29
N LEU A 42 -10.13 31.95 -11.24
CA LEU A 42 -10.82 30.66 -11.31
C LEU A 42 -12.26 30.84 -11.83
N GLY A 43 -13.01 31.78 -11.25
CA GLY A 43 -14.39 32.07 -11.64
C GLY A 43 -14.54 32.63 -13.07
N ASN A 44 -13.56 33.38 -13.58
CA ASN A 44 -13.60 33.91 -14.94
C ASN A 44 -13.18 32.88 -16.01
N ASN A 45 -12.55 31.77 -15.61
CA ASN A 45 -11.94 30.81 -16.52
C ASN A 45 -12.43 29.38 -16.29
N VAL A 46 -13.60 29.17 -15.67
CA VAL A 46 -14.07 27.83 -15.24
C VAL A 46 -13.99 26.79 -16.37
N GLY A 47 -14.49 27.12 -17.57
CA GLY A 47 -14.45 26.24 -18.74
C GLY A 47 -13.07 26.04 -19.40
N ASN A 48 -12.04 26.75 -18.93
CA ASN A 48 -10.66 26.63 -19.40
C ASN A 48 -9.74 26.00 -18.34
N ILE A 49 -10.29 25.57 -17.20
CA ILE A 49 -9.53 24.98 -16.09
C ILE A 49 -9.76 23.47 -16.05
N LEU A 50 -8.66 22.72 -15.99
CA LEU A 50 -8.65 21.28 -15.72
C LEU A 50 -8.09 21.01 -14.32
N TYR A 51 -8.93 20.50 -13.43
CA TYR A 51 -8.54 20.00 -12.12
C TYR A 51 -8.10 18.55 -12.21
N LEU A 52 -6.82 18.30 -11.90
CA LEU A 52 -6.28 16.94 -11.70
C LEU A 52 -6.21 16.65 -10.21
N LEU A 53 -7.17 15.90 -9.68
CA LEU A 53 -7.26 15.53 -8.27
C LEU A 53 -6.64 14.15 -8.08
N ASP A 54 -5.46 14.08 -7.45
CA ASP A 54 -4.69 12.84 -7.35
C ASP A 54 -4.83 12.20 -5.96
N GLY A 55 -5.16 10.90 -5.92
CA GLY A 55 -5.22 10.08 -4.72
C GLY A 55 -6.47 10.29 -3.85
N TYR A 56 -7.68 10.07 -4.38
CA TYR A 56 -8.91 10.22 -3.59
C TYR A 56 -9.01 9.20 -2.44
N ASP A 57 -8.58 7.95 -2.65
CA ASP A 57 -8.59 6.91 -1.62
C ASP A 57 -7.76 7.27 -0.38
N GLU A 58 -6.72 8.09 -0.56
CA GLU A 58 -5.87 8.59 0.51
C GLU A 58 -6.61 9.52 1.48
N ILE A 59 -7.59 10.29 1.00
CA ILE A 59 -8.35 11.22 1.84
C ILE A 59 -9.60 10.59 2.46
N VAL A 60 -10.06 9.43 2.00
CA VAL A 60 -11.25 8.75 2.53
C VAL A 60 -11.21 8.58 4.07
N PRO A 61 -10.09 8.16 4.69
CA PRO A 61 -10.01 8.11 6.15
C PRO A 61 -10.09 9.49 6.81
N LEU A 62 -9.62 10.55 6.14
CA LEU A 62 -9.60 11.92 6.66
C LEU A 62 -10.98 12.58 6.60
N LEU A 63 -11.83 12.20 5.63
CA LEU A 63 -13.20 12.73 5.51
C LEU A 63 -14.06 12.43 6.75
N ARG A 64 -13.68 11.43 7.56
CA ARG A 64 -14.34 11.08 8.82
C ARG A 64 -13.85 11.90 10.03
N LYS A 65 -12.74 12.62 9.91
CA LYS A 65 -12.18 13.44 11.00
C LYS A 65 -13.05 14.71 11.20
N PRO A 66 -13.51 15.00 12.43
CA PRO A 66 -14.25 16.24 12.72
C PRO A 66 -13.46 17.50 12.33
N GLY A 67 -14.15 18.50 11.79
CA GLY A 67 -13.53 19.76 11.33
C GLY A 67 -12.83 19.61 9.96
N VAL A 68 -11.66 18.98 9.96
CA VAL A 68 -10.80 18.80 8.76
C VAL A 68 -11.57 18.09 7.65
N GLY A 69 -12.26 16.99 7.97
CA GLY A 69 -13.00 16.20 6.99
C GLY A 69 -14.15 16.97 6.36
N ALA A 70 -14.84 17.83 7.12
CA ALA A 70 -15.92 18.65 6.60
C ALA A 70 -15.41 19.71 5.60
N LYS A 71 -14.28 20.36 5.92
CA LYS A 71 -13.68 21.38 5.05
C LYS A 71 -13.05 20.79 3.80
N LEU A 72 -12.28 19.70 3.96
CA LEU A 72 -11.72 18.95 2.83
C LEU A 72 -12.82 18.43 1.92
N GLY A 73 -13.85 17.82 2.52
CA GLY A 73 -15.03 17.35 1.82
C GLY A 73 -15.74 18.48 1.04
N SER A 74 -15.90 19.67 1.63
CA SER A 74 -16.54 20.79 0.95
C SER A 74 -15.74 21.31 -0.24
N ILE A 75 -14.41 21.42 -0.12
CA ILE A 75 -13.56 21.90 -1.22
C ILE A 75 -13.56 20.90 -2.37
N VAL A 76 -13.30 19.63 -2.08
CA VAL A 76 -13.25 18.57 -3.10
C VAL A 76 -14.60 18.41 -3.79
N ARG A 77 -15.70 18.43 -3.01
CA ARG A 77 -17.05 18.38 -3.56
C ARG A 77 -17.37 19.60 -4.42
N GLY A 78 -16.97 20.79 -4.00
CA GLY A 78 -17.18 22.02 -4.77
C GLY A 78 -16.50 21.98 -6.15
N ILE A 79 -15.32 21.38 -6.25
CA ILE A 79 -14.63 21.18 -7.54
C ILE A 79 -15.33 20.12 -8.38
N ILE A 80 -15.68 18.98 -7.77
CA ILE A 80 -16.24 17.83 -8.49
C ILE A 80 -17.68 18.09 -8.96
N GLU A 81 -18.50 18.79 -8.18
CA GLU A 81 -19.90 19.06 -8.50
C GLU A 81 -20.09 20.30 -9.40
N ASP A 82 -19.03 21.07 -9.69
CA ASP A 82 -19.09 22.19 -10.62
C ASP A 82 -19.21 21.69 -12.07
N SER A 83 -20.42 21.76 -12.62
CA SER A 83 -20.75 21.34 -13.99
C SER A 83 -19.98 22.07 -15.10
N MET A 84 -19.37 23.21 -14.80
CA MET A 84 -18.60 23.99 -15.78
C MET A 84 -17.10 23.65 -15.73
N ALA A 85 -16.63 22.98 -14.68
CA ALA A 85 -15.22 22.66 -14.49
C ALA A 85 -14.85 21.32 -15.14
N HIS A 86 -13.68 21.25 -15.75
CA HIS A 86 -13.13 19.97 -16.19
C HIS A 86 -12.37 19.33 -15.02
N THR A 87 -12.73 18.10 -14.64
CA THR A 87 -12.12 17.43 -13.48
C THR A 87 -11.77 15.99 -13.81
N ILE A 88 -10.53 15.59 -13.52
CA ILE A 88 -10.07 14.20 -13.53
C ILE A 88 -9.69 13.85 -12.10
N VAL A 89 -10.27 12.78 -11.57
CA VAL A 89 -9.95 12.25 -10.23
C VAL A 89 -9.28 10.90 -10.37
N THR A 90 -8.13 10.72 -9.72
CA THR A 90 -7.48 9.41 -9.59
C THR A 90 -7.80 8.83 -8.21
N SER A 91 -7.99 7.52 -8.15
CA SER A 91 -8.25 6.80 -6.91
C SER A 91 -7.97 5.32 -7.11
N ARG A 92 -7.48 4.63 -6.08
CA ARG A 92 -7.72 3.17 -5.97
C ARG A 92 -9.22 2.90 -5.91
N PRO A 93 -9.72 1.67 -6.13
CA PRO A 93 -11.15 1.35 -6.15
C PRO A 93 -11.88 1.83 -4.88
N ALA A 94 -12.31 3.08 -4.86
CA ALA A 94 -12.97 3.78 -3.77
C ALA A 94 -14.28 4.33 -4.30
N ARG A 95 -15.31 4.32 -3.45
CA ARG A 95 -16.61 4.84 -3.82
C ARG A 95 -16.56 6.36 -3.71
N ILE A 96 -16.66 7.05 -4.84
CA ILE A 96 -16.88 8.48 -4.89
C ILE A 96 -18.39 8.69 -5.02
N GLU A 97 -18.99 9.52 -4.16
CA GLU A 97 -20.44 9.80 -4.16
C GLU A 97 -20.86 10.80 -5.26
N HIS A 98 -20.12 10.85 -6.36
CA HIS A 98 -20.39 11.69 -7.52
C HIS A 98 -20.43 10.84 -8.78
N LYS A 99 -21.33 11.18 -9.70
CA LYS A 99 -21.46 10.48 -10.99
C LYS A 99 -20.68 11.23 -12.05
N PHE A 100 -19.54 10.69 -12.45
CA PHE A 100 -18.72 11.24 -13.52
C PHE A 100 -19.32 10.95 -14.91
N ASP A 101 -18.95 11.78 -15.89
CA ASP A 101 -19.34 11.57 -17.30
C ASP A 101 -18.67 10.33 -17.90
N GLN A 102 -17.44 10.06 -17.47
CA GLN A 102 -16.61 8.96 -17.92
C GLN A 102 -15.82 8.37 -16.76
N GLU A 103 -15.71 7.05 -16.74
CA GLU A 103 -14.89 6.32 -15.78
C GLU A 103 -13.87 5.48 -16.56
N TYR A 104 -12.60 5.65 -16.21
CA TYR A 104 -11.48 4.97 -16.83
C TYR A 104 -10.78 4.10 -15.81
N GLU A 105 -10.54 2.85 -16.19
CA GLU A 105 -9.80 1.91 -15.37
C GLU A 105 -8.38 1.77 -15.92
N ASN A 106 -7.38 1.96 -15.05
CA ASN A 106 -6.00 1.62 -15.38
C ASN A 106 -5.79 0.12 -15.16
N VAL A 107 -5.79 -0.64 -16.27
CA VAL A 107 -5.62 -2.10 -16.27
C VAL A 107 -4.16 -2.56 -16.16
N GLY A 108 -3.21 -1.63 -16.02
CA GLY A 108 -1.78 -1.92 -15.99
C GLY A 108 -1.18 -2.12 -17.38
N PHE A 109 -0.01 -2.76 -17.42
CA PHE A 109 0.67 -3.11 -18.66
C PHE A 109 -0.01 -4.28 -19.33
N ILE A 110 -0.08 -4.28 -20.66
CA ILE A 110 -0.32 -5.51 -21.43
C ILE A 110 1.01 -6.20 -21.75
N ASP A 111 0.97 -7.43 -22.27
CA ASP A 111 2.17 -8.21 -22.63
C ASP A 111 3.19 -7.40 -23.45
N GLN A 112 2.69 -6.62 -24.40
CA GLN A 112 3.50 -5.79 -25.30
C GLN A 112 4.20 -4.63 -24.56
N ASP A 113 3.56 -4.08 -23.52
CA ASP A 113 4.15 -3.05 -22.69
C ASP A 113 5.26 -3.61 -21.80
N ILE A 114 5.09 -4.82 -21.27
CA ILE A 114 6.13 -5.53 -20.52
C ILE A 114 7.35 -5.75 -21.41
N GLU A 115 7.14 -6.29 -22.63
CA GLU A 115 8.20 -6.51 -23.60
C GLU A 115 8.93 -5.20 -23.98
N ARG A 116 8.17 -4.13 -24.23
CA ARG A 116 8.71 -2.81 -24.56
C ARG A 116 9.49 -2.24 -23.38
N TYR A 117 8.95 -2.32 -22.17
CA TYR A 117 9.59 -1.82 -20.95
C TYR A 117 10.93 -2.51 -20.72
N VAL A 118 10.95 -3.84 -20.71
CA VAL A 118 12.17 -4.62 -20.47
C VAL A 118 13.21 -4.35 -21.57
N SER A 119 12.79 -4.31 -22.84
CA SER A 119 13.70 -4.04 -23.96
C SER A 119 14.28 -2.63 -23.91
N THR A 120 13.53 -1.65 -23.42
CA THR A 120 13.96 -0.25 -23.32
C THR A 120 14.86 -0.01 -22.12
N PHE A 121 14.44 -0.46 -20.93
CA PHE A 121 15.07 -0.10 -19.66
C PHE A 121 16.05 -1.14 -19.11
N LYS A 122 16.03 -2.37 -19.64
CA LYS A 122 16.93 -3.48 -19.25
C LYS A 122 17.56 -4.13 -20.49
N SER A 123 17.88 -3.31 -21.48
CA SER A 123 18.29 -3.71 -22.84
C SER A 123 19.39 -4.77 -22.88
N GLU A 124 20.42 -4.65 -22.03
CA GLU A 124 21.56 -5.57 -21.97
C GLU A 124 21.17 -7.04 -21.74
N ARG A 125 20.09 -7.27 -20.97
CA ARG A 125 19.64 -8.62 -20.59
C ARG A 125 18.15 -8.86 -20.89
N ALA A 126 17.58 -8.08 -21.80
CA ALA A 126 16.14 -8.07 -22.05
C ALA A 126 15.61 -9.45 -22.45
N LYS A 127 16.32 -10.16 -23.34
CA LYS A 127 15.92 -11.52 -23.78
C LYS A 127 15.83 -12.51 -22.64
N GLU A 128 16.79 -12.47 -21.72
CA GLU A 128 16.88 -13.39 -20.60
C GLU A 128 15.78 -13.09 -19.54
N ILE A 129 15.56 -11.81 -19.23
CA ILE A 129 14.47 -11.37 -18.34
C ILE A 129 13.11 -11.78 -18.90
N LEU A 130 12.86 -11.52 -20.19
CA LEU A 130 11.59 -11.85 -20.81
C LEU A 130 11.36 -13.36 -20.87
N ASN A 131 12.40 -14.15 -21.18
CA ASN A 131 12.28 -15.60 -21.14
C ASN A 131 11.98 -16.11 -19.72
N PHE A 132 12.65 -15.55 -18.71
CA PHE A 132 12.37 -15.86 -17.31
C PHE A 132 10.92 -15.52 -16.91
N LEU A 133 10.44 -14.33 -17.22
CA LEU A 133 9.08 -13.90 -16.90
C LEU A 133 8.04 -14.79 -17.59
N LYS A 134 8.19 -15.05 -18.90
CA LYS A 134 7.25 -15.87 -19.68
C LYS A 134 7.20 -17.33 -19.22
N ASN A 135 8.31 -17.87 -18.73
CA ASN A 135 8.36 -19.23 -18.19
C ASN A 135 7.77 -19.35 -16.78
N ASN A 136 7.53 -18.23 -16.08
CA ASN A 136 6.96 -18.19 -14.74
C ASN A 136 5.59 -17.49 -14.75
N LYS A 137 4.52 -18.24 -15.01
CA LYS A 137 3.15 -17.69 -15.17
C LYS A 137 2.70 -16.74 -14.05
N SER A 138 3.02 -17.06 -12.80
CA SER A 138 2.67 -16.19 -11.67
C SER A 138 3.42 -14.86 -11.72
N LEU A 139 4.73 -14.88 -12.01
CA LEU A 139 5.51 -13.65 -12.18
C LEU A 139 5.09 -12.87 -13.41
N TRP A 140 4.70 -13.56 -14.49
CA TRP A 140 4.11 -12.92 -15.67
C TRP A 140 2.88 -12.10 -15.26
N GLY A 141 1.94 -12.73 -14.54
CA GLY A 141 0.76 -12.05 -13.99
C GLY A 141 1.11 -10.85 -13.10
N ILE A 142 2.12 -11.00 -12.24
CA ILE A 142 2.59 -9.93 -11.33
C ILE A 142 3.24 -8.77 -12.10
N ALA A 143 3.92 -9.05 -13.21
CA ALA A 143 4.62 -8.07 -14.05
C ALA A 143 3.67 -7.14 -14.84
N HIS A 144 2.38 -7.45 -14.93
CA HIS A 144 1.40 -6.52 -15.49
C HIS A 144 1.22 -5.26 -14.63
N ILE A 145 1.66 -5.29 -13.36
CA ILE A 145 1.74 -4.09 -12.52
C ILE A 145 3.13 -3.45 -12.71
N PRO A 146 3.23 -2.22 -13.25
CA PRO A 146 4.52 -1.63 -13.63
C PRO A 146 5.56 -1.55 -12.52
N ILE A 147 5.15 -1.20 -11.29
CA ILE A 147 6.06 -1.16 -10.15
C ILE A 147 6.59 -2.56 -9.81
N ASN A 148 5.77 -3.60 -9.92
CA ASN A 148 6.21 -4.97 -9.68
C ASN A 148 7.14 -5.45 -10.80
N LEU A 149 6.90 -5.09 -12.07
CA LEU A 149 7.83 -5.38 -13.16
C LEU A 149 9.20 -4.74 -12.91
N GLU A 150 9.26 -3.48 -12.51
CA GLU A 150 10.54 -2.83 -12.22
C GLU A 150 11.25 -3.52 -11.05
N LEU A 151 10.50 -3.89 -10.01
CA LEU A 151 11.04 -4.64 -8.88
C LEU A 151 11.60 -6.01 -9.29
N ILE A 152 10.87 -6.76 -10.13
CA ILE A 152 11.34 -8.04 -10.67
C ILE A 152 12.60 -7.80 -11.50
N CYS A 153 12.58 -6.85 -12.44
CA CYS A 153 13.72 -6.54 -13.30
C CYS A 153 14.97 -6.15 -12.51
N SER A 154 14.81 -5.33 -11.48
CA SER A 154 15.90 -4.85 -10.64
C SER A 154 16.43 -5.89 -9.67
N ALA A 155 15.63 -6.92 -9.36
CA ALA A 155 16.04 -8.05 -8.54
C ALA A 155 16.48 -9.29 -9.36
N TRP A 156 16.23 -9.28 -10.67
CA TRP A 156 16.52 -10.40 -11.57
C TRP A 156 18.03 -10.59 -11.80
N GLY A 157 18.47 -11.85 -11.93
CA GLY A 157 19.89 -12.20 -12.07
C GLY A 157 20.68 -12.20 -10.76
N ILE A 158 20.05 -11.87 -9.63
CA ILE A 158 20.62 -12.04 -8.29
C ILE A 158 20.20 -13.43 -7.81
N SER A 159 21.17 -14.30 -7.51
CA SER A 159 20.92 -15.69 -7.14
C SER A 159 20.00 -15.85 -5.93
N GLY A 160 18.73 -16.22 -6.14
CA GLY A 160 17.92 -17.02 -5.21
C GLY A 160 16.47 -16.57 -4.98
N GLY A 161 15.55 -17.35 -5.51
CA GLY A 161 14.21 -17.51 -4.94
C GLY A 161 13.09 -16.75 -5.64
N ILE A 162 13.39 -15.76 -6.50
CA ILE A 162 12.36 -15.06 -7.29
C ILE A 162 11.66 -16.05 -8.24
N ASP A 163 12.39 -17.04 -8.74
CA ASP A 163 11.87 -18.16 -9.55
C ASP A 163 10.76 -18.97 -8.85
N LYS A 164 10.65 -18.89 -7.52
CA LYS A 164 9.64 -19.61 -6.72
C LYS A 164 8.50 -18.73 -6.23
N VAL A 165 8.49 -17.46 -6.63
CA VAL A 165 7.46 -16.49 -6.23
C VAL A 165 6.18 -16.74 -7.04
N SER A 166 5.09 -16.95 -6.32
CA SER A 166 3.73 -17.12 -6.82
C SER A 166 2.76 -16.01 -6.40
N THR A 167 3.11 -15.18 -5.42
CA THR A 167 2.23 -14.12 -4.88
C THR A 167 2.95 -12.78 -4.71
N MET A 168 2.21 -11.68 -4.56
CA MET A 168 2.84 -10.38 -4.35
C MET A 168 3.58 -10.34 -3.00
N SER A 169 3.01 -10.87 -1.92
CA SER A 169 3.68 -10.92 -0.61
C SER A 169 5.02 -11.67 -0.68
N GLN A 170 5.11 -12.75 -1.46
CA GLN A 170 6.36 -13.47 -1.67
C GLN A 170 7.35 -12.64 -2.49
N LEU A 171 6.91 -11.90 -3.51
CA LEU A 171 7.76 -10.99 -4.27
C LEU A 171 8.39 -9.93 -3.34
N TYR A 172 7.56 -9.24 -2.57
CA TYR A 172 8.01 -8.23 -1.61
C TYR A 172 8.88 -8.84 -0.50
N GLY A 173 8.57 -10.05 -0.05
CA GLY A 173 9.43 -10.82 0.85
C GLY A 173 10.82 -11.05 0.27
N ALA A 174 10.90 -11.60 -0.94
CA ALA A 174 12.16 -11.86 -1.62
C ALA A 174 12.97 -10.56 -1.82
N ILE A 175 12.34 -9.48 -2.26
CA ILE A 175 13.02 -8.19 -2.47
C ILE A 175 13.52 -7.61 -1.15
N THR A 176 12.69 -7.64 -0.10
CA THR A 176 13.07 -7.07 1.19
C THR A 176 14.20 -7.84 1.85
N ASP A 177 14.19 -9.17 1.78
CA ASP A 177 15.27 -10.01 2.27
C ASP A 177 16.58 -9.73 1.50
N ARG A 178 16.51 -9.57 0.17
CA ARG A 178 17.67 -9.24 -0.67
C ARG A 178 18.29 -7.89 -0.35
N LEU A 179 17.47 -6.87 -0.17
CA LEU A 179 17.96 -5.54 0.22
C LEU A 179 18.61 -5.59 1.61
N MET A 180 18.08 -6.41 2.53
CA MET A 180 18.68 -6.63 3.85
C MET A 180 20.00 -7.41 3.76
N GLU A 181 20.11 -8.42 2.88
CA GLU A 181 21.37 -9.12 2.62
C GLU A 181 22.44 -8.15 2.10
N ARG A 182 22.12 -7.36 1.07
CA ARG A 182 23.01 -6.34 0.51
C ARG A 182 23.45 -5.33 1.57
N TYR A 183 22.52 -4.91 2.42
CA TYR A 183 22.81 -4.04 3.55
C TYR A 183 23.83 -4.68 4.50
N VAL A 184 23.64 -5.94 4.90
CA VAL A 184 24.54 -6.63 5.82
C VAL A 184 25.94 -6.81 5.23
N VAL A 185 26.02 -7.27 3.98
CA VAL A 185 27.30 -7.47 3.27
C VAL A 185 28.06 -6.15 3.18
N LYS A 186 27.40 -5.08 2.72
CA LYS A 186 28.01 -3.77 2.50
C LYS A 186 28.44 -3.07 3.80
N ASN A 187 27.61 -3.13 4.85
CA ASN A 187 27.82 -2.33 6.05
C ASN A 187 28.53 -3.09 7.18
N HIS A 188 28.67 -4.41 7.07
CA HIS A 188 29.33 -5.23 8.08
C HIS A 188 30.51 -6.04 7.56
N ALA A 189 30.89 -5.85 6.28
CA ALA A 189 32.03 -6.51 5.64
C ALA A 189 32.03 -8.05 5.85
N ILE A 190 30.85 -8.65 5.72
CA ILE A 190 30.65 -10.10 5.80
C ILE A 190 30.54 -10.63 4.38
N GLU A 191 31.36 -11.63 4.03
CA GLU A 191 31.18 -12.36 2.77
C GLU A 191 29.84 -13.11 2.78
N LEU A 192 29.17 -13.17 1.62
CA LEU A 192 27.86 -13.82 1.50
C LEU A 192 27.87 -15.26 2.03
N ASP A 193 28.96 -15.99 1.82
CA ASP A 193 29.11 -17.40 2.22
C ASP A 193 29.22 -17.57 3.75
N ASP A 194 29.66 -16.53 4.48
CA ASP A 194 29.78 -16.51 5.94
C ASP A 194 28.49 -16.08 6.68
N LEU A 195 27.47 -15.68 5.91
CA LEU A 195 26.21 -15.14 6.41
C LEU A 195 25.21 -16.23 6.80
N THR A 196 25.47 -16.87 7.94
CA THR A 196 24.50 -17.81 8.53
C THR A 196 23.15 -17.14 8.82
N CYS A 197 22.03 -17.88 8.74
CA CYS A 197 20.70 -17.38 9.09
C CYS A 197 20.66 -16.72 10.47
N ARG A 198 21.42 -17.24 11.45
CA ARG A 198 21.51 -16.69 12.80
C ARG A 198 22.17 -15.31 12.81
N LYS A 199 23.30 -15.15 12.12
CA LYS A 199 24.01 -13.86 12.01
C LYS A 199 23.15 -12.84 11.25
N PHE A 200 22.52 -13.26 10.17
CA PHE A 200 21.59 -12.43 9.40
C PHE A 200 20.46 -11.91 10.29
N ASN A 201 19.68 -12.82 10.90
CA ASN A 201 18.56 -12.45 11.76
C ASN A 201 18.97 -11.55 12.91
N LYS A 202 20.10 -11.82 13.58
CA LYS A 202 20.56 -10.98 14.70
C LYS A 202 20.81 -9.52 14.27
N ARG A 203 21.32 -9.31 13.04
CA ARG A 203 21.65 -7.97 12.52
C ARG A 203 20.45 -7.25 11.92
N THR A 204 19.56 -7.99 11.25
CA THR A 204 18.45 -7.39 10.51
C THR A 204 17.18 -7.24 11.36
N GLN A 205 16.97 -8.11 12.36
CA GLN A 205 15.74 -8.10 13.16
C GLN A 205 15.43 -6.76 13.84
N PRO A 206 16.40 -6.02 14.43
CA PRO A 206 16.11 -4.69 15.00
C PRO A 206 15.61 -3.70 13.95
N ILE A 207 16.26 -3.69 12.77
CA ILE A 207 15.91 -2.82 11.63
C ILE A 207 14.52 -3.18 11.11
N VAL A 208 14.28 -4.47 10.86
CA VAL A 208 13.00 -4.98 10.37
C VAL A 208 11.87 -4.68 11.36
N ARG A 209 12.08 -4.88 12.67
CA ARG A 209 11.07 -4.53 13.69
C ARG A 209 10.78 -3.04 13.75
N CYS A 210 11.81 -2.20 13.60
CA CYS A 210 11.65 -0.75 13.53
C CYS A 210 10.81 -0.35 12.31
N LEU A 211 11.14 -0.89 11.13
CA LEU A 211 10.40 -0.68 9.88
C LEU A 211 8.94 -1.14 9.99
N GLU A 212 8.69 -2.31 10.57
CA GLU A 212 7.34 -2.84 10.83
C GLU A 212 6.49 -1.86 11.66
N ARG A 213 7.07 -1.31 12.74
CA ARG A 213 6.38 -0.37 13.63
C ARG A 213 6.16 0.99 13.00
N ILE A 214 7.17 1.52 12.30
CA ILE A 214 7.08 2.78 11.55
C ILE A 214 5.99 2.66 10.49
N ALA A 215 6.03 1.58 9.70
CA ALA A 215 5.08 1.33 8.64
C ALA A 215 3.64 1.23 9.17
N PHE A 216 3.40 0.42 10.21
CA PHE A 216 2.07 0.29 10.78
C PHE A 216 1.56 1.59 11.38
N ARG A 217 2.42 2.37 12.07
CA ARG A 217 2.06 3.72 12.55
C ARG A 217 1.67 4.63 11.39
N GLY A 218 2.49 4.67 10.34
CA GLY A 218 2.24 5.47 9.15
C GLY A 218 0.90 5.10 8.50
N MET A 219 0.65 3.81 8.29
CA MET A 219 -0.63 3.34 7.77
C MET A 219 -1.79 3.75 8.68
N LYS A 220 -1.71 3.46 9.99
CA LYS A 220 -2.76 3.78 10.96
C LYS A 220 -3.09 5.26 11.04
N ASN A 221 -2.08 6.12 10.95
CA ASN A 221 -2.23 7.57 10.99
C ASN A 221 -2.51 8.19 9.61
N ASN A 222 -2.60 7.37 8.56
CA ASN A 222 -2.81 7.80 7.19
C ASN A 222 -1.68 8.74 6.69
N GLN A 223 -0.43 8.39 6.99
CA GLN A 223 0.80 9.13 6.68
C GLN A 223 1.69 8.33 5.71
N ILE A 224 1.93 8.86 4.52
CA ILE A 224 2.92 8.34 3.55
C ILE A 224 4.31 8.95 3.82
N ILE A 225 4.31 10.25 4.13
CA ILE A 225 5.48 10.99 4.62
C ILE A 225 5.31 11.09 6.15
N ILE A 226 6.30 10.59 6.88
CA ILE A 226 6.23 10.42 8.33
C ILE A 226 7.27 11.32 9.00
N PRO A 227 6.84 12.27 9.85
CA PRO A 227 7.78 13.12 10.58
C PRO A 227 8.65 12.30 11.54
N ILE A 228 9.97 12.54 11.57
CA ILE A 228 10.89 11.78 12.44
C ILE A 228 10.52 11.93 13.92
N LYS A 229 10.10 13.14 14.33
CA LYS A 229 9.64 13.42 15.71
C LYS A 229 8.55 12.47 16.19
N GLU A 230 7.69 12.00 15.30
CA GLU A 230 6.61 11.07 15.63
C GLU A 230 7.06 9.63 15.85
N ILE A 231 8.21 9.24 15.30
CA ILE A 231 8.76 7.89 15.38
C ILE A 231 9.98 7.77 16.31
N GLN A 232 10.45 8.88 16.89
CA GLN A 232 11.55 8.88 17.87
C GLN A 232 11.32 7.91 19.02
N GLY A 233 10.09 7.83 19.55
CA GLY A 233 9.74 6.87 20.60
C GLY A 233 9.86 5.41 20.12
N ILE A 234 9.44 5.11 18.89
CA ILE A 234 9.58 3.76 18.30
C ILE A 234 11.06 3.39 18.17
N ILE A 235 11.89 4.32 17.69
CA ILE A 235 13.34 4.11 17.52
C ILE A 235 13.98 3.84 18.88
N ALA A 236 13.76 4.72 19.87
CA ALA A 236 14.36 4.59 21.20
C ALA A 236 13.97 3.28 21.91
N GLU A 237 12.72 2.86 21.78
CA GLU A 237 12.26 1.58 22.33
C GLU A 237 12.92 0.36 21.67
N GLU A 238 13.06 0.37 20.34
CA GLU A 238 13.73 -0.74 19.64
C GLU A 238 15.24 -0.74 19.88
N GLU A 239 15.89 0.43 20.01
CA GLU A 239 17.30 0.53 20.42
C GLU A 239 17.50 -0.07 21.81
N LYS A 240 16.67 0.32 22.80
CA LYS A 240 16.72 -0.24 24.15
C LYS A 240 16.49 -1.75 24.17
N ARG A 241 15.55 -2.25 23.35
CA ARG A 241 15.22 -3.68 23.28
C ARG A 241 16.34 -4.50 22.62
N SER A 242 16.96 -3.96 21.57
CA SER A 242 17.94 -4.70 20.75
C SER A 242 19.39 -4.51 21.19
N GLY A 243 19.68 -3.43 21.94
CA GLY A 243 21.05 -3.00 22.24
C GLY A 243 21.79 -2.40 21.06
N VAL A 244 21.12 -2.16 19.92
CA VAL A 244 21.70 -1.50 18.74
C VAL A 244 21.57 0.01 18.91
N GLY A 245 22.68 0.74 18.88
CA GLY A 245 22.67 2.21 18.86
C GLY A 245 22.59 2.78 17.44
N ASN A 246 22.04 3.98 17.31
CA ASN A 246 21.82 4.69 16.04
C ASN A 246 20.94 3.93 15.04
N LEU A 247 19.88 3.28 15.53
CA LEU A 247 19.00 2.43 14.72
C LEU A 247 18.37 3.17 13.54
N LEU A 248 18.04 4.46 13.68
CA LEU A 248 17.56 5.28 12.56
C LEU A 248 18.56 5.31 11.41
N ARG A 249 19.87 5.40 11.70
CA ARG A 249 20.91 5.40 10.68
C ARG A 249 20.99 4.04 9.97
N GLU A 250 20.84 2.95 10.71
CA GLU A 250 20.85 1.60 10.15
C GLU A 250 19.59 1.35 9.28
N VAL A 251 18.43 1.87 9.70
CA VAL A 251 17.19 1.89 8.89
C VAL A 251 17.39 2.65 7.59
N LEU A 252 17.99 3.84 7.61
CA LEU A 252 18.26 4.62 6.40
C LEU A 252 19.27 3.91 5.47
N LYS A 253 20.33 3.33 6.02
CA LYS A 253 21.33 2.56 5.26
C LYS A 253 20.75 1.29 4.62
N SER A 254 19.66 0.73 5.16
CA SER A 254 18.97 -0.40 4.54
C SER A 254 18.40 -0.08 3.15
N GLY A 255 18.21 1.22 2.86
CA GLY A 255 17.65 1.70 1.59
C GLY A 255 16.13 1.58 1.48
N MET A 256 15.44 1.04 2.49
CA MET A 256 13.97 0.91 2.50
C MET A 256 13.23 2.23 2.63
N VAL A 257 13.89 3.19 3.26
CA VAL A 257 13.33 4.47 3.66
C VAL A 257 14.31 5.56 3.25
N LYS A 258 13.77 6.65 2.71
CA LYS A 258 14.51 7.87 2.38
C LYS A 258 14.12 8.99 3.34
N ILE A 259 15.02 9.95 3.51
CA ILE A 259 14.82 11.13 4.34
C ILE A 259 14.57 12.35 3.45
N ILE A 260 13.69 13.25 3.89
CA ILE A 260 13.42 14.56 3.32
C ILE A 260 13.70 15.62 4.39
N GLY A 261 14.22 16.77 3.97
CA GLY A 261 14.59 17.88 4.84
C GLY A 261 16.10 18.02 5.01
N GLU A 262 16.56 19.24 5.27
CA GLU A 262 17.98 19.54 5.46
C GLU A 262 18.50 19.01 6.81
N ASN A 263 19.81 18.81 6.92
CA ASN A 263 20.44 18.19 8.09
C ASN A 263 20.20 18.94 9.43
N ASN A 264 19.79 20.21 9.38
CA ASN A 264 19.50 21.05 10.55
C ASN A 264 18.00 21.26 10.80
N ASP A 265 17.12 20.61 10.05
CA ASP A 265 15.68 20.74 10.22
C ASP A 265 15.17 19.78 11.31
N GLU A 266 14.52 20.34 12.34
CA GLU A 266 13.82 19.56 13.37
C GLU A 266 12.59 18.84 12.81
N ASN A 267 12.12 19.23 11.62
CA ASN A 267 11.00 18.64 10.90
C ASN A 267 11.40 17.65 9.81
N ARG A 268 12.61 17.07 9.86
CA ARG A 268 12.96 16.00 8.91
C ARG A 268 11.90 14.89 8.91
N GLU A 269 11.63 14.41 7.71
CA GLU A 269 10.59 13.43 7.45
C GLU A 269 11.18 12.24 6.73
N ILE A 270 10.49 11.10 6.80
CA ILE A 270 10.88 9.90 6.11
C ILE A 270 9.73 9.37 5.27
N TYR A 271 10.06 8.64 4.20
CA TYR A 271 9.08 7.94 3.39
C TYR A 271 9.69 6.62 2.88
N PHE A 272 8.84 5.61 2.70
CA PHE A 272 9.25 4.36 2.07
C PHE A 272 9.50 4.56 0.58
N LEU A 273 10.33 3.72 -0.04
CA LEU A 273 10.59 3.78 -1.50
C LEU A 273 9.31 3.82 -2.34
N HIS A 274 8.26 3.15 -1.87
CA HIS A 274 6.93 3.16 -2.43
C HIS A 274 5.91 2.77 -1.34
N LEU A 275 4.65 3.19 -1.49
CA LEU A 275 3.57 2.88 -0.53
C LEU A 275 3.42 1.37 -0.29
N SER A 276 3.58 0.54 -1.31
CA SER A 276 3.52 -0.92 -1.17
C SER A 276 4.59 -1.52 -0.25
N PHE A 277 5.77 -0.89 -0.11
CA PHE A 277 6.74 -1.31 0.90
C PHE A 277 6.25 -0.97 2.31
N GLN A 278 5.64 0.20 2.49
CA GLN A 278 4.99 0.56 3.76
C GLN A 278 3.86 -0.41 4.09
N GLU A 279 3.00 -0.74 3.12
CA GLU A 279 1.92 -1.72 3.28
C GLU A 279 2.46 -3.11 3.65
N TYR A 280 3.55 -3.54 3.01
CA TYR A 280 4.19 -4.83 3.29
C TYR A 280 4.82 -4.90 4.69
N TYR A 281 5.56 -3.88 5.12
CA TYR A 281 6.13 -3.85 6.48
C TYR A 281 5.04 -3.71 7.55
N ALA A 282 3.96 -2.97 7.29
CA ALA A 282 2.81 -2.91 8.17
C ALA A 282 2.10 -4.27 8.27
N ALA A 283 1.99 -5.01 7.16
CA ALA A 283 1.48 -6.38 7.16
C ALA A 283 2.34 -7.35 8.01
N LYS A 284 3.67 -7.20 7.98
CA LYS A 284 4.57 -7.95 8.86
C LYS A 284 4.35 -7.62 10.34
N TYR A 285 4.08 -6.36 10.68
CA TYR A 285 3.67 -5.96 12.04
C TYR A 285 2.37 -6.67 12.46
N ILE A 286 1.34 -6.64 11.59
CA ILE A 286 0.06 -7.34 11.82
C ILE A 286 0.28 -8.83 12.06
N ALA A 287 1.03 -9.50 11.17
CA ALA A 287 1.32 -10.92 11.28
C ALA A 287 2.04 -11.26 12.60
N ARG A 288 3.00 -10.41 13.02
CA ARG A 288 3.71 -10.58 14.29
C ARG A 288 2.75 -10.43 15.48
N ALA A 289 1.91 -9.40 15.49
CA ALA A 289 0.96 -9.14 16.58
C ALA A 289 -0.08 -10.27 16.72
N ILE A 290 -0.61 -10.78 15.60
CA ILE A 290 -1.61 -11.87 15.59
C ILE A 290 -1.04 -13.15 16.20
N ASN A 291 0.25 -13.44 15.99
CA ASN A 291 0.92 -14.58 16.61
C ASN A 291 1.18 -14.42 18.13
N ASN A 292 0.91 -13.24 18.72
CA ASN A 292 1.16 -12.93 20.12
C ASN A 292 -0.14 -12.50 20.84
N ILE A 293 -1.12 -13.40 20.87
CA ILE A 293 -2.45 -13.16 21.47
C ILE A 293 -2.30 -12.67 22.91
N GLY A 294 -3.11 -11.66 23.27
CA GLY A 294 -3.15 -11.10 24.62
C GLY A 294 -2.17 -9.94 24.87
N THR A 295 -1.23 -9.69 23.96
CA THR A 295 -0.36 -8.51 24.02
C THR A 295 -1.10 -7.23 23.64
N GLU A 296 -0.53 -6.08 24.01
CA GLU A 296 -1.06 -4.77 23.59
C GLU A 296 -0.99 -4.58 22.07
N GLU A 297 0.05 -5.12 21.42
CA GLU A 297 0.17 -5.14 19.96
C GLU A 297 -1.00 -5.92 19.33
N TYR A 298 -1.35 -7.08 19.88
CA TYR A 298 -2.50 -7.87 19.41
C TYR A 298 -3.81 -7.08 19.53
N LYS A 299 -4.08 -6.46 20.69
CA LYS A 299 -5.30 -5.68 20.91
C LYS A 299 -5.41 -4.51 19.93
N GLN A 300 -4.30 -3.80 19.71
CA GLN A 300 -4.24 -2.70 18.76
C GLN A 300 -4.53 -3.18 17.32
N VAL A 301 -3.92 -4.28 16.89
CA VAL A 301 -4.15 -4.85 15.55
C VAL A 301 -5.57 -5.37 15.39
N TYR A 302 -6.11 -6.04 16.42
CA TYR A 302 -7.49 -6.51 16.42
C TYR A 302 -8.47 -5.36 16.21
N ALA A 303 -8.35 -4.30 17.00
CA ALA A 303 -9.21 -3.11 16.89
C ALA A 303 -9.06 -2.45 15.51
N PHE A 304 -7.82 -2.25 15.06
CA PHE A 304 -7.53 -1.65 13.78
C PHE A 304 -8.16 -2.43 12.61
N ILE A 305 -7.95 -3.75 12.54
CA ILE A 305 -8.53 -4.56 11.46
C ILE A 305 -10.06 -4.55 11.53
N SER A 306 -10.64 -4.69 12.73
CA SER A 306 -12.09 -4.70 12.91
C SER A 306 -12.74 -3.42 12.37
N GLU A 307 -12.15 -2.26 12.65
CA GLU A 307 -12.66 -0.95 12.23
C GLU A 307 -12.37 -0.63 10.75
N ASN A 308 -11.29 -1.16 10.19
CA ASN A 308 -10.72 -0.65 8.94
C ASN A 308 -10.63 -1.66 7.79
N LYS A 309 -10.95 -2.95 8.00
CA LYS A 309 -10.79 -4.04 7.00
C LYS A 309 -11.48 -3.84 5.64
N TYR A 310 -12.46 -2.92 5.54
CA TYR A 310 -13.16 -2.64 4.27
C TYR A 310 -12.81 -1.28 3.65
N ILE A 311 -11.84 -0.55 4.22
CA ILE A 311 -11.39 0.73 3.68
C ILE A 311 -10.37 0.45 2.56
N PRO A 312 -10.58 0.98 1.33
CA PRO A 312 -9.71 0.71 0.18
C PRO A 312 -8.23 1.01 0.42
N TYR A 313 -7.93 2.09 1.15
CA TYR A 313 -6.56 2.49 1.49
C TYR A 313 -5.75 1.38 2.20
N TYR A 314 -6.40 0.45 2.91
CA TYR A 314 -5.72 -0.63 3.65
C TYR A 314 -5.75 -1.99 2.95
N GLU A 315 -6.34 -2.11 1.77
CA GLU A 315 -6.63 -3.41 1.16
C GLU A 315 -5.37 -4.25 0.89
N VAL A 316 -4.34 -3.64 0.28
CA VAL A 316 -3.08 -4.31 -0.03
C VAL A 316 -2.36 -4.77 1.23
N MET A 317 -2.38 -3.97 2.29
CA MET A 317 -1.82 -4.35 3.60
C MET A 317 -2.56 -5.57 4.19
N MET A 318 -3.88 -5.68 4.01
CA MET A 318 -4.64 -6.86 4.46
C MET A 318 -4.30 -8.10 3.64
N TRP A 319 -4.13 -7.97 2.32
CA TRP A 319 -3.73 -9.08 1.45
C TRP A 319 -2.33 -9.58 1.81
N PHE A 320 -1.37 -8.67 1.98
CA PHE A 320 -0.03 -9.00 2.44
C PHE A 320 -0.03 -9.65 3.83
N SER A 321 -0.92 -9.24 4.73
CA SER A 321 -1.00 -9.84 6.07
C SER A 321 -1.36 -11.32 5.99
N ALA A 322 -2.34 -11.68 5.15
CA ALA A 322 -2.71 -13.07 4.88
C ALA A 322 -1.55 -13.86 4.27
N GLY A 323 -0.92 -13.33 3.22
CA GLY A 323 0.20 -13.98 2.55
C GLY A 323 1.40 -14.23 3.46
N VAL A 324 1.79 -13.22 4.27
CA VAL A 324 2.88 -13.34 5.25
C VAL A 324 2.56 -14.41 6.30
N LEU A 325 1.33 -14.43 6.84
CA LEU A 325 0.90 -15.46 7.80
C LEU A 325 0.87 -16.85 7.18
N TYR A 326 0.45 -16.97 5.92
CA TYR A 326 0.47 -18.23 5.19
C TYR A 326 1.89 -18.77 5.01
N GLN A 327 2.84 -17.92 4.61
CA GLN A 327 4.25 -18.33 4.47
C GLN A 327 4.86 -18.74 5.82
N GLN A 328 4.58 -18.00 6.89
CA GLN A 328 5.00 -18.38 8.24
C GLN A 328 4.41 -19.73 8.65
N GLY A 329 3.14 -19.97 8.35
CA GLY A 329 2.48 -21.23 8.67
C GLY A 329 3.00 -22.40 7.86
N ARG A 330 3.25 -22.20 6.56
CA ARG A 330 3.89 -23.18 5.67
C ARG A 330 5.28 -23.57 6.17
N ALA A 331 6.09 -22.59 6.60
CA ALA A 331 7.43 -22.83 7.11
C ALA A 331 7.45 -23.57 8.46
N ARG A 332 6.45 -23.35 9.32
CA ARG A 332 6.35 -23.96 10.66
C ARG A 332 5.48 -25.21 10.72
N GLY A 333 4.72 -25.50 9.66
CA GLY A 333 3.67 -26.52 9.68
C GLY A 333 2.48 -26.17 10.58
N ASN A 334 2.27 -24.89 10.91
CA ASN A 334 1.22 -24.44 11.83
C ASN A 334 0.55 -23.16 11.32
N TYR A 335 -0.73 -23.24 10.97
CA TYR A 335 -1.51 -22.14 10.41
C TYR A 335 -2.35 -21.36 11.44
N GLU A 336 -2.11 -21.50 12.75
CA GLU A 336 -2.91 -20.83 13.79
C GLU A 336 -2.90 -19.30 13.69
N GLY A 337 -1.76 -18.71 13.32
CA GLY A 337 -1.68 -17.26 13.07
C GLY A 337 -2.60 -16.83 11.92
N LEU A 338 -2.62 -17.59 10.82
CA LEU A 338 -3.50 -17.34 9.69
C LEU A 338 -4.98 -17.54 10.05
N ASN A 339 -5.29 -18.60 10.81
CA ASN A 339 -6.63 -18.82 11.35
C ASN A 339 -7.07 -17.65 12.26
N GLY A 340 -6.15 -17.12 13.07
CA GLY A 340 -6.37 -15.92 13.88
C GLY A 340 -6.75 -14.71 13.03
N PHE A 341 -6.05 -14.46 11.93
CA PHE A 341 -6.39 -13.40 10.99
C PHE A 341 -7.80 -13.58 10.40
N TRP A 342 -8.13 -14.79 9.93
CA TRP A 342 -9.46 -15.08 9.38
C TRP A 342 -10.59 -14.83 10.39
N ARG A 343 -10.40 -15.20 11.66
CA ARG A 343 -11.38 -14.92 12.73
C ARG A 343 -11.67 -13.43 12.85
N ILE A 344 -10.65 -12.57 12.74
CA ILE A 344 -10.82 -11.10 12.83
C ILE A 344 -11.53 -10.56 11.57
N VAL A 345 -11.17 -11.07 10.39
CA VAL A 345 -11.79 -10.66 9.12
C VAL A 345 -13.28 -11.03 9.08
N GLU A 346 -13.67 -12.22 9.56
CA GLU A 346 -15.06 -12.68 9.58
C GLU A 346 -15.90 -12.14 10.75
N ALA A 347 -15.26 -11.62 11.80
CA ALA A 347 -15.95 -11.02 12.94
C ALA A 347 -16.74 -9.76 12.54
N GLU A 348 -17.66 -9.33 13.40
CA GLU A 348 -18.30 -8.02 13.25
C GLU A 348 -17.27 -6.87 13.43
N PRO A 349 -17.45 -5.72 12.77
CA PRO A 349 -18.56 -5.36 11.88
C PRO A 349 -18.46 -5.98 10.48
N ARG A 350 -19.60 -6.40 9.93
CA ARG A 350 -19.74 -6.88 8.54
C ARG A 350 -20.33 -5.81 7.64
N GLU A 351 -19.84 -5.77 6.39
CA GLU A 351 -20.40 -4.88 5.38
C GLU A 351 -21.81 -5.35 4.96
N LEU A 352 -22.78 -4.43 4.90
CA LEU A 352 -24.17 -4.73 4.56
C LEU A 352 -24.34 -5.46 3.21
N VAL A 353 -23.57 -5.07 2.20
CA VAL A 353 -23.63 -5.68 0.85
C VAL A 353 -22.70 -6.90 0.75
N GLY A 354 -21.60 -6.90 1.51
CA GLY A 354 -20.63 -7.99 1.60
C GLY A 354 -19.66 -8.10 0.42
N ILE A 355 -19.62 -7.12 -0.48
CA ILE A 355 -18.78 -7.13 -1.67
C ILE A 355 -17.32 -6.84 -1.34
N ARG A 356 -17.06 -5.82 -0.52
CA ARG A 356 -15.72 -5.54 0.00
C ARG A 356 -15.22 -6.72 0.83
N HIS A 357 -16.11 -7.36 1.59
CA HIS A 357 -15.77 -8.56 2.33
C HIS A 357 -15.33 -9.70 1.40
N VAL A 358 -16.14 -10.03 0.38
CA VAL A 358 -15.80 -11.08 -0.57
C VAL A 358 -14.52 -10.75 -1.36
N SER A 359 -14.34 -9.50 -1.79
CA SER A 359 -13.13 -9.05 -2.48
C SER A 359 -11.88 -9.22 -1.62
N LEU A 360 -11.93 -8.77 -0.35
CA LEU A 360 -10.87 -8.97 0.62
C LEU A 360 -10.52 -10.46 0.79
N VAL A 361 -11.53 -11.31 0.99
CA VAL A 361 -11.32 -12.76 1.18
C VAL A 361 -10.70 -13.40 -0.05
N ILE A 362 -11.20 -13.10 -1.26
CA ILE A 362 -10.64 -13.62 -2.52
C ILE A 362 -9.16 -13.26 -2.65
N ARG A 363 -8.82 -11.98 -2.48
CA ARG A 363 -7.44 -11.47 -2.61
C ARG A 363 -6.51 -12.04 -1.56
N SER A 364 -6.96 -12.12 -0.32
CA SER A 364 -6.19 -12.75 0.75
C SER A 364 -5.99 -14.25 0.51
N LEU A 365 -6.96 -14.96 -0.10
CA LEU A 365 -6.80 -16.36 -0.50
C LEU A 365 -5.80 -16.52 -1.65
N GLU A 366 -5.79 -15.62 -2.64
CA GLU A 366 -4.79 -15.60 -3.71
C GLU A 366 -3.37 -15.44 -3.14
N GLU A 367 -3.19 -14.54 -2.17
CA GLU A 367 -1.93 -14.37 -1.44
C GLU A 367 -1.54 -15.60 -0.59
N CYS A 368 -2.50 -16.48 -0.31
CA CYS A 368 -2.29 -17.78 0.31
C CYS A 368 -2.20 -18.94 -0.71
N GLU A 369 -1.92 -18.63 -1.99
CA GLU A 369 -1.82 -19.58 -3.10
C GLU A 369 -3.11 -20.38 -3.35
N ALA A 370 -4.26 -19.89 -2.85
CA ALA A 370 -5.55 -20.60 -2.80
C ALA A 370 -5.43 -22.03 -2.26
N SER A 371 -4.47 -22.27 -1.37
CA SER A 371 -4.09 -23.62 -0.92
C SER A 371 -5.18 -24.27 -0.06
N GLU A 372 -5.63 -25.46 -0.45
CA GLU A 372 -6.62 -26.27 0.30
C GLU A 372 -6.07 -26.93 1.57
N LYS A 373 -4.77 -26.79 1.86
CA LYS A 373 -4.12 -27.33 3.08
C LYS A 373 -4.64 -26.69 4.38
N VAL A 374 -5.24 -25.51 4.29
CA VAL A 374 -5.82 -24.81 5.43
C VAL A 374 -7.32 -25.03 5.38
N GLU A 375 -7.87 -25.75 6.37
CA GLU A 375 -9.29 -26.13 6.36
C GLU A 375 -10.21 -24.91 6.21
N LYS A 376 -9.85 -23.80 6.86
CA LYS A 376 -10.58 -22.54 6.77
C LYS A 376 -10.70 -22.01 5.34
N HIS A 377 -9.73 -22.26 4.46
CA HIS A 377 -9.81 -21.83 3.07
C HIS A 377 -10.93 -22.55 2.31
N LYS A 378 -11.19 -23.82 2.61
CA LYS A 378 -12.30 -24.57 1.98
C LYS A 378 -13.65 -23.96 2.35
N GLU A 379 -13.82 -23.58 3.62
CA GLU A 379 -15.01 -22.88 4.10
C GLU A 379 -15.22 -21.55 3.36
N LEU A 380 -14.17 -20.74 3.28
CA LEU A 380 -14.21 -19.42 2.63
C LEU A 380 -14.50 -19.54 1.13
N ILE A 381 -13.88 -20.50 0.44
CA ILE A 381 -14.13 -20.76 -0.99
C ILE A 381 -15.59 -21.18 -1.21
N ASN A 382 -16.13 -22.04 -0.34
CA ASN A 382 -17.54 -22.45 -0.43
C ASN A 382 -18.48 -21.28 -0.16
N TYR A 383 -18.17 -20.44 0.82
CA TYR A 383 -18.91 -19.20 1.09
C TYR A 383 -18.93 -18.29 -0.15
N ILE A 384 -17.77 -18.05 -0.78
CA ILE A 384 -17.66 -17.24 -2.00
C ILE A 384 -18.51 -17.85 -3.13
N LYS A 385 -18.43 -19.17 -3.35
CA LYS A 385 -19.24 -19.87 -4.37
C LYS A 385 -20.74 -19.68 -4.13
N GLN A 386 -21.21 -19.78 -2.88
CA GLN A 386 -22.60 -19.55 -2.53
C GLN A 386 -23.00 -18.10 -2.74
N TRP A 387 -22.15 -17.16 -2.30
CA TRP A 387 -22.38 -15.73 -2.45
C TRP A 387 -22.52 -15.31 -3.92
N ILE A 388 -21.63 -15.81 -4.80
CA ILE A 388 -21.69 -15.60 -6.25
C ILE A 388 -23.00 -16.15 -6.82
N LYS A 389 -23.41 -17.37 -6.44
CA LYS A 389 -24.67 -17.98 -6.91
C LYS A 389 -25.90 -17.14 -6.55
N VAL A 390 -25.99 -16.68 -5.30
CA VAL A 390 -27.12 -15.88 -4.82
C VAL A 390 -27.18 -14.52 -5.53
N ARG A 391 -26.04 -13.83 -5.65
CA ARG A 391 -25.97 -12.47 -6.18
C ARG A 391 -26.00 -12.41 -7.72
N ALA A 392 -25.55 -13.47 -8.41
CA ALA A 392 -25.66 -13.57 -9.88
C ALA A 392 -27.11 -13.60 -10.38
N ASN A 393 -28.05 -14.00 -9.51
CA ASN A 393 -29.48 -13.99 -9.78
C ASN A 393 -30.13 -12.60 -9.60
N ILE A 394 -29.39 -11.61 -9.08
CA ILE A 394 -29.89 -10.24 -8.90
C ILE A 394 -29.25 -9.32 -9.95
N ARG A 395 -30.06 -8.87 -10.92
CA ARG A 395 -29.60 -8.18 -12.14
C ARG A 395 -28.70 -6.95 -11.87
N HIS A 396 -29.04 -6.13 -10.87
CA HIS A 396 -28.25 -4.93 -10.51
C HIS A 396 -26.92 -5.26 -9.82
N LEU A 397 -26.89 -6.32 -9.02
CA LEU A 397 -25.66 -6.73 -8.32
C LEU A 397 -24.72 -7.48 -9.24
N ARG A 398 -25.24 -8.11 -10.30
CA ARG A 398 -24.43 -8.77 -11.33
C ARG A 398 -23.51 -7.79 -12.06
N THR A 399 -24.02 -6.64 -12.49
CA THR A 399 -23.21 -5.61 -13.15
C THR A 399 -22.14 -5.05 -12.21
N PHE A 400 -22.52 -4.74 -10.97
CA PHE A 400 -21.62 -4.21 -9.94
C PHE A 400 -20.55 -5.22 -9.48
N MET A 401 -20.88 -6.52 -9.41
CA MET A 401 -19.91 -7.59 -9.16
C MET A 401 -18.92 -7.75 -10.31
N ILE A 402 -19.41 -7.68 -11.55
CA ILE A 402 -18.58 -7.78 -12.75
C ILE A 402 -17.57 -6.62 -12.76
N GLU A 403 -17.98 -5.42 -12.38
CA GLU A 403 -17.12 -4.24 -12.28
C GLU A 403 -15.99 -4.43 -11.26
N ILE A 404 -16.30 -4.85 -10.03
CA ILE A 404 -15.29 -5.07 -8.97
C ILE A 404 -14.39 -6.28 -9.26
N LEU A 405 -14.90 -7.32 -9.93
CA LEU A 405 -14.09 -8.47 -10.36
C LEU A 405 -13.27 -8.17 -11.62
N LYS A 406 -13.71 -7.23 -12.47
CA LYS A 406 -12.97 -6.75 -13.65
C LYS A 406 -11.85 -5.79 -13.27
N THR A 407 -11.98 -5.07 -12.15
CA THR A 407 -10.98 -4.09 -11.67
C THR A 407 -9.64 -4.70 -11.22
N THR A 408 -9.31 -5.90 -11.70
CA THR A 408 -8.04 -6.52 -11.39
C THR A 408 -7.69 -7.62 -12.40
N PRO A 409 -6.46 -7.64 -12.92
CA PRO A 409 -5.98 -8.78 -13.69
C PRO A 409 -6.03 -10.05 -12.81
N PRO A 410 -6.59 -11.16 -13.30
CA PRO A 410 -6.50 -12.43 -12.60
C PRO A 410 -5.03 -12.89 -12.60
N TYR A 411 -4.42 -13.04 -11.42
CA TYR A 411 -3.08 -13.65 -11.31
C TYR A 411 -3.05 -15.13 -11.75
N SER A 412 -4.20 -15.74 -12.03
CA SER A 412 -4.32 -17.17 -12.31
C SER A 412 -5.21 -17.53 -13.51
N LYS A 413 -5.63 -16.56 -14.34
CA LYS A 413 -6.34 -16.87 -15.59
C LYS A 413 -5.95 -15.93 -16.72
N LEU A 414 -4.85 -16.29 -17.42
CA LEU A 414 -4.79 -16.49 -18.86
C LEU A 414 -3.66 -17.48 -19.17
#